data_AF-A0A2N2JZA8-F1
#
_entry.id   AF-A0A2N2JZA8-F1
#
_cell.length_a   1.000
_cell.length_b   1.000
_cell.length_c   1.000
_cell.angle_alpha   90.00
_cell.angle_beta   90.00
_cell.angle_gamma   90.00
#
_symmetry.space_group_name_H-M   'P 1'
#
loop_
_entity.id
_entity.type
_entity.pdbx_description
1 polymer ?
#
loop_
_entity_poly.entity_id
_entity_poly.type
_entity_poly.pdbx_seq_one_letter_code
_entity_poly.pdbx_strand_id
1 'polypeptide(L)'
;MGNQPSLFRAAVHVSRPSRRRERTGPKLSFEEKSETFRVHHPGKAGKCTLCAHRIAEGREPACVAGCPSRAMIFGDLDDPESPIRGKFRRSKPLLAGEKTDPNVSYIVPPNFTEELEKRIVENPKMIRD
;
A
#
# COMPACT_ATOMS: atom_id res chain seq x y z
N MET A 1 44.30 -20.73 27.43
CA MET A 1 43.78 -20.10 26.20
C MET A 1 42.28 -19.97 26.34
N GLY A 2 41.84 -18.92 27.03
CA GLY A 2 40.44 -18.53 27.09
C GLY A 2 40.15 -17.58 25.94
N ASN A 3 38.98 -17.72 25.34
CA ASN A 3 38.07 -16.63 24.99
C ASN A 3 36.83 -17.24 24.31
N GLN A 4 35.75 -17.48 25.07
CA GLN A 4 34.43 -17.61 24.49
C GLN A 4 33.79 -16.21 24.48
N PRO A 5 33.45 -15.62 23.33
CA PRO A 5 32.44 -14.59 23.31
C PRO A 5 31.07 -15.26 23.20
N SER A 6 30.29 -15.06 24.25
CA SER A 6 28.85 -15.22 24.32
C SER A 6 28.17 -14.60 23.10
N LEU A 7 27.51 -15.43 22.29
CA LEU A 7 26.48 -14.95 21.36
C LEU A 7 25.16 -15.58 21.79
N PHE A 8 24.36 -14.75 22.46
CA PHE A 8 22.95 -14.97 22.75
C PHE A 8 22.25 -15.53 21.51
N ARG A 9 21.89 -16.82 21.59
CA ARG A 9 20.94 -17.44 20.68
C ARG A 9 19.54 -16.86 20.97
N ALA A 10 19.18 -15.78 20.29
CA ALA A 10 17.77 -15.44 20.09
C ALA A 10 17.25 -16.26 18.90
N ALA A 11 16.78 -17.48 19.16
CA ALA A 11 16.03 -18.24 18.19
C ALA A 11 14.59 -17.68 18.14
N VAL A 12 14.27 -16.91 17.10
CA VAL A 12 12.87 -16.56 16.81
C VAL A 12 12.20 -17.82 16.28
N HIS A 13 11.48 -18.52 17.16
CA HIS A 13 10.61 -19.61 16.77
C HIS A 13 9.40 -19.02 16.01
N VAL A 14 9.44 -19.04 14.68
CA VAL A 14 8.26 -18.73 13.87
C VAL A 14 7.36 -19.97 13.91
N SER A 15 6.45 -20.01 14.88
CA SER A 15 5.37 -20.98 14.93
C SER A 15 4.61 -20.93 13.60
N ARG A 16 4.63 -22.05 12.89
CA ARG A 16 4.00 -22.33 11.58
C ARG A 16 2.76 -21.45 11.32
N PRO A 17 2.66 -20.75 10.17
CA PRO A 17 1.39 -20.18 9.76
C PRO A 17 0.42 -21.33 9.48
N SER A 18 -0.69 -21.35 10.20
CA SER A 18 -1.78 -22.27 9.98
C SER A 18 -2.32 -22.13 8.56
N ARG A 19 -2.08 -23.16 7.75
CA ARG A 19 -2.78 -23.48 6.48
C ARG A 19 -2.92 -22.33 5.48
N ARG A 20 -1.81 -21.93 4.85
CA ARG A 20 -1.91 -21.60 3.42
C ARG A 20 -1.74 -22.91 2.65
N ARG A 21 -2.81 -23.38 2.01
CA ARG A 21 -2.77 -24.56 1.14
C ARG A 21 -1.80 -24.24 -0.01
N GLU A 22 -0.60 -24.82 0.00
CA GLU A 22 0.25 -24.80 -1.19
C GLU A 22 -0.53 -25.49 -2.31
N ARG A 23 -0.81 -24.74 -3.39
CA ARG A 23 -1.46 -25.30 -4.58
C ARG A 23 -0.48 -26.30 -5.20
N THR A 24 -0.70 -27.58 -4.99
CA THR A 24 0.01 -28.70 -5.63
C THR A 24 -0.54 -29.04 -7.01
N GLY A 25 -1.07 -28.04 -7.73
CA GLY A 25 -1.57 -28.18 -9.10
C GLY A 25 -0.61 -27.54 -10.11
N PRO A 26 -0.68 -27.91 -11.40
CA PRO A 26 0.03 -27.17 -12.45
C PRO A 26 -0.39 -25.70 -12.36
N LYS A 27 0.59 -24.78 -12.42
CA LYS A 27 0.31 -23.34 -12.52
C LYS A 27 -0.69 -23.16 -13.67
N LEU A 28 -1.77 -22.42 -13.43
CA LEU A 28 -2.69 -22.08 -14.50
C LEU A 28 -1.90 -21.29 -15.55
N SER A 29 -2.23 -21.46 -16.83
CA SER A 29 -1.56 -20.75 -17.93
C SER A 29 -1.59 -19.22 -17.78
N PHE A 30 -2.53 -18.69 -16.97
CA PHE A 30 -2.59 -17.29 -16.58
C PHE A 30 -1.57 -16.90 -15.50
N GLU A 31 -1.25 -17.80 -14.56
CA GLU A 31 -0.22 -17.58 -13.52
C GLU A 31 1.18 -17.52 -14.12
N GLU A 32 1.43 -18.26 -15.21
CA GLU A 32 2.69 -18.24 -15.97
C GLU A 32 2.97 -16.89 -16.66
N LYS A 33 1.92 -16.19 -17.12
CA LYS A 33 2.05 -14.85 -17.74
C LYS A 33 2.19 -13.71 -16.74
N SER A 34 2.12 -13.98 -15.44
CA SER A 34 2.12 -12.95 -14.39
C SER A 34 3.49 -12.72 -13.72
N GLU A 35 4.52 -13.45 -14.17
CA GLU A 35 5.84 -13.49 -13.52
C GLU A 35 6.61 -12.16 -13.51
N THR A 36 6.23 -11.17 -14.32
CA THR A 36 6.97 -9.89 -14.41
C THR A 36 6.56 -8.83 -13.38
N PHE A 37 5.43 -8.96 -12.66
CA PHE A 37 4.98 -7.86 -11.79
C PHE A 37 4.33 -8.24 -10.45
N ARG A 38 3.94 -9.50 -10.21
CA ARG A 38 3.28 -9.90 -8.95
C ARG A 38 4.00 -11.00 -8.18
N VAL A 39 5.33 -10.97 -8.18
CA VAL A 39 6.11 -11.86 -7.31
C VAL A 39 6.34 -11.16 -5.96
N HIS A 40 5.47 -11.45 -4.99
CA HIS A 40 5.80 -11.16 -3.59
C HIS A 40 6.89 -12.14 -3.16
N HIS A 41 8.14 -11.68 -3.16
CA HIS A 41 9.24 -12.49 -2.66
C HIS A 41 9.09 -12.73 -1.15
N PRO A 42 9.18 -13.99 -0.68
CA PRO A 42 9.17 -14.28 0.75
C PRO A 42 10.24 -13.45 1.48
N GLY A 43 9.88 -12.90 2.63
CA GLY A 43 10.78 -12.05 3.43
C GLY A 43 10.93 -10.60 2.93
N LYS A 44 10.25 -10.19 1.85
CA LYS A 44 10.22 -8.80 1.39
C LYS A 44 8.83 -8.20 1.58
N ALA A 45 8.77 -6.97 2.12
CA ALA A 45 7.52 -6.22 2.21
C ALA A 45 7.12 -5.68 0.83
N GLY A 46 5.84 -5.83 0.48
CA GLY A 46 5.24 -5.21 -0.69
C GLY A 46 4.43 -3.98 -0.30
N LYS A 47 4.40 -2.96 -1.17
CA LYS A 47 3.54 -1.78 -1.01
C LYS A 47 2.82 -1.45 -2.32
N CYS A 48 1.87 -0.51 -2.26
CA CYS A 48 1.27 0.05 -3.46
C CYS A 48 2.33 0.74 -4.33
N THR A 49 2.40 0.35 -5.60
CA THR A 49 3.29 0.95 -6.62
C THR A 49 2.51 1.80 -7.63
N LEU A 50 1.28 2.19 -7.30
CA LEU A 50 0.33 2.85 -8.21
C LEU A 50 0.13 2.10 -9.53
N CYS A 51 0.30 0.78 -9.51
CA CYS A 51 0.28 -0.05 -10.71
C CYS A 51 1.27 0.40 -11.79
N ALA A 52 2.53 0.70 -11.43
CA ALA A 52 3.57 1.15 -12.37
C ALA A 52 3.60 0.39 -13.72
N HIS A 53 3.51 -0.95 -13.72
CA HIS A 53 3.35 -1.76 -14.95
C HIS A 53 2.23 -1.31 -15.90
N ARG A 54 1.05 -1.01 -15.36
CA ARG A 54 -0.12 -0.60 -16.16
C ARG A 54 0.05 0.82 -16.68
N ILE A 55 0.59 1.72 -15.85
CA ILE A 55 0.86 3.10 -16.25
C ILE A 55 1.88 3.11 -17.41
N ALA A 56 2.92 2.27 -17.35
CA ALA A 56 3.89 2.13 -18.43
C ALA A 56 3.28 1.65 -19.76
N GLU A 57 2.16 0.90 -19.71
CA GLU A 57 1.38 0.48 -20.87
C GLU A 57 0.30 1.50 -21.29
N GLY A 58 0.26 2.70 -20.68
CA GLY A 58 -0.77 3.71 -20.93
C GLY A 58 -2.15 3.34 -20.36
N ARG A 59 -2.20 2.40 -19.41
CA ARG A 59 -3.44 1.94 -18.78
C ARG A 59 -3.62 2.56 -17.38
N GLU A 60 -4.88 2.75 -17.00
CA GLU A 60 -5.22 3.19 -15.65
C GLU A 60 -4.86 2.14 -14.58
N PRO A 61 -4.56 2.58 -13.33
CA PRO A 61 -4.35 1.69 -12.21
C PRO A 61 -5.55 0.76 -12.00
N ALA A 62 -5.27 -0.48 -11.56
CA ALA A 62 -6.31 -1.51 -11.43
C ALA A 62 -7.43 -1.11 -10.45
N CYS A 63 -7.10 -0.41 -9.37
CA CYS A 63 -8.08 0.08 -8.41
C CYS A 63 -8.99 1.17 -9.00
N VAL A 64 -8.47 2.04 -9.86
CA VAL A 64 -9.24 3.10 -10.54
C VAL A 64 -10.17 2.49 -11.57
N ALA A 65 -9.62 1.65 -12.47
CA ALA A 65 -10.38 0.99 -13.52
C ALA A 65 -11.47 0.04 -12.97
N GLY A 66 -11.21 -0.59 -11.82
CA GLY A 66 -12.13 -1.53 -11.19
C GLY A 66 -13.19 -0.90 -10.29
N CYS A 67 -13.16 0.42 -10.05
CA CYS A 67 -14.06 1.06 -9.10
C CYS A 67 -15.44 1.34 -9.73
N PRO A 68 -16.51 0.63 -9.33
CA PRO A 68 -17.83 0.86 -9.91
C PRO A 68 -18.40 2.25 -9.55
N SER A 69 -18.06 2.75 -8.36
CA SER A 69 -18.50 4.06 -7.87
C SER A 69 -17.64 5.23 -8.33
N ARG A 70 -16.53 4.98 -9.06
CA ARG A 70 -15.56 5.99 -9.50
C ARG A 70 -15.05 6.88 -8.36
N ALA A 71 -14.85 6.28 -7.18
CA ALA A 71 -14.36 6.97 -5.99
C ALA A 71 -12.86 7.35 -6.10
N MET A 72 -12.08 6.54 -6.82
CA MET A 72 -10.66 6.78 -7.05
C MET A 72 -10.43 7.43 -8.40
N ILE A 73 -9.55 8.42 -8.44
CA ILE A 73 -9.24 9.22 -9.62
C ILE A 73 -7.74 9.33 -9.69
N PHE A 74 -7.20 9.06 -10.87
CA PHE A 74 -5.78 9.09 -11.15
C PHE A 74 -5.53 9.99 -12.34
N GLY A 75 -4.44 10.74 -12.29
CA GLY A 75 -4.06 11.70 -13.32
C GLY A 75 -2.79 12.44 -12.93
N ASP A 76 -2.28 13.20 -13.88
CA ASP A 76 -1.14 14.09 -13.65
C ASP A 76 -1.60 15.38 -12.95
N LEU A 77 -0.85 15.85 -11.95
CA LEU A 77 -1.13 17.11 -11.25
C LEU A 77 -0.52 18.32 -11.96
N ASP A 78 0.53 18.10 -12.76
CA ASP A 78 1.22 19.15 -13.52
C ASP A 78 0.44 19.53 -14.78
N ASP A 79 -0.32 18.59 -15.33
CA ASP A 79 -1.22 18.83 -16.47
C ASP A 79 -2.43 19.71 -16.06
N PRO A 80 -2.59 20.92 -16.63
CA PRO A 80 -3.72 21.80 -16.36
C PRO A 80 -5.08 21.25 -16.78
N GLU A 81 -5.15 20.38 -17.79
CA GLU A 81 -6.40 19.81 -18.30
C GLU A 81 -6.78 18.51 -17.56
N SER A 82 -5.96 18.08 -16.60
CA SER A 82 -6.17 16.82 -15.89
C SER A 82 -7.44 16.85 -15.01
N PRO A 83 -8.28 15.79 -15.07
CA PRO A 83 -9.53 15.71 -14.32
C PRO A 83 -9.31 15.70 -12.79
N ILE A 84 -8.08 15.45 -12.34
CA ILE A 84 -7.73 15.45 -10.93
C ILE A 84 -7.60 16.86 -10.36
N ARG A 85 -7.21 17.86 -11.16
CA ARG A 85 -6.77 19.17 -10.65
C ARG A 85 -7.87 19.95 -9.92
N GLY A 86 -9.10 19.92 -10.46
CA GLY A 86 -10.26 20.52 -9.79
C GLY A 86 -10.70 19.78 -8.53
N LYS A 87 -10.44 18.48 -8.44
CA LYS A 87 -10.75 17.64 -7.27
C LYS A 87 -9.67 17.73 -6.20
N PHE A 88 -8.42 17.87 -6.60
CA PHE A 88 -7.27 18.02 -5.72
C PHE A 88 -7.38 19.26 -4.84
N ARG A 89 -7.86 20.40 -5.39
CA ARG A 89 -8.11 21.63 -4.61
C ARG A 89 -9.07 21.45 -3.44
N ARG A 90 -9.99 20.49 -3.52
CA ARG A 90 -10.97 20.17 -2.46
C ARG A 90 -10.54 19.00 -1.59
N SER A 91 -9.43 18.36 -1.94
CA SER A 91 -8.92 17.21 -1.22
C SER A 91 -7.99 17.65 -0.09
N LYS A 92 -7.89 16.82 0.94
CA LYS A 92 -6.94 16.97 2.03
C LYS A 92 -6.08 15.71 2.12
N PRO A 93 -4.77 15.84 2.40
CA PRO A 93 -3.95 14.70 2.76
C PRO A 93 -4.40 14.15 4.13
N LEU A 94 -4.23 12.85 4.35
CA LEU A 94 -4.38 12.27 5.68
C LEU A 94 -3.08 12.46 6.47
N LEU A 95 -3.18 12.67 7.78
CA LEU A 95 -2.03 12.84 8.68
C LEU A 95 -1.11 13.97 8.21
N ALA A 96 -1.68 15.15 7.95
CA ALA A 96 -0.93 16.28 7.40
C ALA A 96 0.22 16.73 8.31
N GLY A 97 0.11 16.47 9.62
CA GLY A 97 1.15 16.77 10.62
C GLY A 97 2.45 15.96 10.48
N GLU A 98 2.43 14.82 9.79
CA GLU A 98 3.56 13.89 9.70
C GLU A 98 4.61 14.28 8.65
N LYS A 99 4.42 15.40 7.92
CA LYS A 99 5.39 15.94 6.95
C LYS A 99 5.84 14.93 5.87
N THR A 100 4.96 13.99 5.52
CA THR A 100 5.25 12.92 4.55
C THR A 100 4.97 13.30 3.09
N ASP A 101 4.43 14.51 2.86
CA ASP A 101 4.06 15.06 1.54
C ASP A 101 3.40 14.03 0.59
N PRO A 102 2.21 13.49 0.96
CA PRO A 102 1.64 12.37 0.24
C PRO A 102 0.99 12.80 -1.09
N ASN A 103 1.33 12.07 -2.15
CA ASN A 103 0.71 12.21 -3.48
C ASN A 103 -0.70 11.60 -3.59
N VAL A 104 -1.29 11.19 -2.46
CA VAL A 104 -2.66 10.65 -2.39
C VAL A 104 -3.43 11.49 -1.40
N SER A 105 -4.52 12.09 -1.86
CA SER A 105 -5.37 12.97 -1.06
C SER A 105 -6.83 12.56 -1.17
N TYR A 106 -7.63 12.89 -0.16
CA TYR A 106 -8.99 12.41 0.00
C TYR A 106 -9.97 13.57 0.03
N ILE A 107 -11.13 13.38 -0.59
CA ILE A 107 -12.25 14.30 -0.47
C ILE A 107 -13.13 13.74 0.65
N VAL A 108 -13.13 14.42 1.79
CA VAL A 108 -13.86 14.01 2.97
C VAL A 108 -14.81 15.12 3.42
N PRO A 109 -15.91 14.79 4.12
CA PRO A 109 -16.76 15.80 4.73
C PRO A 109 -15.98 16.69 5.71
N PRO A 110 -16.47 17.91 5.98
CA PRO A 110 -15.82 18.82 6.93
C PRO A 110 -15.61 18.14 8.29
N ASN A 111 -14.48 18.45 8.94
CA ASN A 111 -14.04 17.95 10.25
C ASN A 111 -13.63 16.46 10.32
N PHE A 112 -13.77 15.68 9.24
CA PHE A 112 -13.43 14.25 9.27
C PHE A 112 -11.93 13.98 9.50
N THR A 113 -11.04 14.74 8.86
CA THR A 113 -9.59 14.56 9.03
C THR A 113 -9.14 14.85 10.45
N GLU A 114 -9.68 15.91 11.07
CA GLU A 114 -9.34 16.33 12.44
C GLU A 114 -9.85 15.31 13.46
N GLU A 115 -11.06 14.79 13.27
CA GLU A 115 -11.61 13.73 14.11
C GLU A 115 -10.80 12.45 13.98
N LEU A 116 -10.40 12.07 12.76
CA LEU A 116 -9.56 10.91 12.52
C LEU A 116 -8.19 11.05 13.19
N GLU A 117 -7.55 12.20 13.05
CA GLU A 117 -6.26 12.50 13.69
C GLU A 117 -6.36 12.42 15.23
N LYS A 118 -7.40 13.02 15.84
CA LYS A 118 -7.66 12.88 17.28
C LYS A 118 -7.81 11.42 17.70
N ARG A 119 -8.59 10.64 16.96
CA ARG A 119 -8.81 9.21 17.26
C ARG A 119 -7.54 8.37 17.13
N ILE A 120 -6.64 8.72 16.22
CA ILE A 120 -5.33 8.06 16.06
C ILE A 120 -4.44 8.37 17.27
N VAL A 121 -4.42 9.61 17.75
CA VAL A 121 -3.67 10.01 18.95
C VAL A 121 -4.24 9.37 20.22
N GLU A 122 -5.57 9.34 20.36
CA GLU A 122 -6.26 8.82 21.54
C GLU A 122 -6.26 7.28 21.63
N ASN A 123 -6.09 6.58 20.50
CA ASN A 123 -6.03 5.12 20.47
C ASN A 123 -4.82 4.62 19.66
N PRO A 124 -3.63 4.58 20.28
CA PRO A 124 -2.40 4.17 19.61
C PRO A 124 -2.42 2.71 19.13
N LYS A 125 -3.36 1.86 19.59
CA LYS A 125 -3.52 0.50 19.03
C LYS A 125 -3.93 0.47 17.55
N MET A 126 -4.31 1.61 16.96
CA MET A 126 -4.49 1.74 15.51
C MET A 126 -3.17 1.93 14.74
N ILE A 127 -2.11 2.38 15.41
CA ILE A 127 -0.74 2.40 14.88
C ILE A 127 -0.12 1.10 15.35
N ARG A 128 -0.28 0.02 14.57
CA ARG A 128 0.32 -1.27 14.96
C ARG A 128 1.84 -1.13 14.99
N ASP A 129 2.42 -1.38 16.17
CA ASP A 129 3.86 -1.62 16.38
C ASP A 129 4.41 -2.73 15.46
#